data_AF-E0N6C9-F1
#
_entry.id   AF-E0N6C9-F1
#
_cell.length_a   1.000
_cell.length_b   1.000
_cell.length_c   1.000
_cell.angle_alpha   90.00
_cell.angle_beta   90.00
_cell.angle_gamma   90.00
#
_symmetry.space_group_name_H-M   'P 1'
#
loop_
_entity.id
_entity.type
_entity.pdbx_description
1 polymer ?
#
loop_
_entity_poly.entity_id
_entity_poly.type
_entity_poly.pdbx_seq_one_letter_code
_entity_poly.pdbx_strand_id
1 'polypeptide(L)' 'MTTTIKPPADLVQPCPKLPHLEGNTGADALPWSLQVIGLYKDCKARHNALVRALGAD' A
#
# COMPACT_ATOMS: atom_id res chain seq x y z
N MET A 1 -22.55 -21.13 -7.30
CA MET A 1 -22.69 -20.44 -6.01
C MET A 1 -21.42 -19.65 -5.79
N THR A 2 -21.44 -18.33 -6.00
CA THR A 2 -20.29 -17.48 -5.70
C THR A 2 -20.21 -17.31 -4.19
N THR A 3 -19.28 -18.01 -3.56
CA THR A 3 -18.95 -17.76 -2.15
C THR A 3 -18.51 -16.31 -2.02
N THR A 4 -19.27 -15.48 -1.32
CA THR A 4 -18.80 -14.14 -0.94
C THR A 4 -17.65 -14.33 0.05
N ILE A 5 -16.42 -14.34 -0.46
CA ILE A 5 -15.24 -14.32 0.40
C ILE A 5 -15.19 -12.93 1.01
N LYS A 6 -15.41 -12.85 2.32
CA LYS A 6 -15.16 -11.63 3.09
C LYS A 6 -13.66 -11.60 3.42
N PRO A 7 -12.86 -10.73 2.80
CA PRO A 7 -11.44 -10.64 3.10
C PRO A 7 -11.19 -10.12 4.53
N PRO A 8 -10.04 -10.46 5.13
CA PRO A 8 -9.58 -9.88 6.38
C PRO A 8 -9.62 -8.34 6.39
N ALA A 9 -9.96 -7.75 7.54
CA ALA A 9 -10.23 -6.32 7.67
C ALA A 9 -9.00 -5.43 7.41
N ASP A 10 -7.80 -5.95 7.68
CA ASP A 10 -6.51 -5.33 7.42
C ASP A 10 -6.20 -5.23 5.91
N LEU A 11 -6.64 -6.20 5.11
CA LEU A 11 -6.41 -6.22 3.66
C LEU A 11 -7.28 -5.21 2.90
N VAL A 12 -8.46 -4.89 3.44
CA VAL A 12 -9.38 -3.88 2.86
C VAL A 12 -9.15 -2.48 3.40
N GLN A 13 -8.18 -2.28 4.29
CA GLN A 13 -7.79 -0.93 4.68
C GLN A 13 -7.25 -0.17 3.47
N PRO A 14 -7.60 1.12 3.32
CA PRO A 14 -7.04 1.95 2.26
C PRO A 14 -5.53 2.10 2.45
N CYS A 15 -4.79 2.23 1.36
CA CYS A 15 -3.36 2.53 1.46
C CYS A 15 -3.14 3.91 2.12
N PRO A 16 -2.10 4.05 2.94
CA PRO A 16 -1.81 5.32 3.59
C PRO A 16 -1.55 6.38 2.51
N LYS A 17 -2.00 7.61 2.77
CA LYS A 17 -1.65 8.76 1.93
C LYS A 17 -0.14 8.94 1.96
N LEU A 18 0.45 9.21 0.79
CA LEU A 18 1.85 9.55 0.73
C LEU A 18 2.06 10.92 1.40
N PRO A 19 3.12 11.09 2.19
CA PRO A 19 3.46 12.39 2.76
C PRO A 19 3.78 13.37 1.63
N HIS A 20 3.47 14.65 1.84
CA HIS A 20 3.98 15.70 0.98
C HIS A 20 5.51 15.76 1.08
N LEU A 21 6.19 16.07 -0.03
CA LEU A 21 7.61 16.39 0.01
C LEU A 21 7.76 17.83 0.48
N GLU A 22 8.22 18.02 1.70
CA GLU A 22 8.59 19.34 2.20
C GLU A 22 9.99 19.69 1.69
N GLY A 23 10.15 20.85 1.06
CA GLY A 23 11.42 21.30 0.49
C GLY A 23 11.57 20.99 -1.00
N ASN A 24 12.72 21.37 -1.56
CA ASN A 24 12.97 21.31 -3.00
C ASN A 24 14.41 20.88 -3.37
N THR A 25 15.16 20.34 -2.39
CA THR A 25 16.53 19.89 -2.61
C THR A 25 16.61 18.37 -2.67
N GLY A 26 17.73 17.86 -3.23
CA GLY A 26 18.01 16.42 -3.19
C GLY A 26 18.15 15.87 -1.76
N ALA A 27 18.59 16.70 -0.82
CA ALA A 27 18.72 16.33 0.60
C ALA A 27 17.35 16.13 1.27
N ASP A 28 16.32 16.86 0.82
CA ASP A 28 14.94 16.67 1.27
C ASP A 28 14.28 15.45 0.59
N ALA A 29 14.52 15.32 -0.71
CA ALA A 29 13.90 14.28 -1.53
C ALA A 29 14.36 12.86 -1.16
N LEU A 30 15.62 12.67 -0.78
CA LEU A 30 16.16 11.34 -0.47
C LEU A 30 15.48 10.67 0.74
N PRO A 31 15.44 11.26 1.95
CA PRO A 31 14.76 10.65 3.09
C PRO A 31 13.25 10.50 2.86
N TRP A 32 12.61 11.48 2.20
CA TRP A 32 11.20 11.37 1.81
C TRP A 32 10.94 10.17 0.87
N SER A 33 11.82 9.97 -0.12
CA SER A 33 11.70 8.86 -1.08
C SER A 33 11.79 7.51 -0.38
N LEU A 34 12.70 7.35 0.59
CA LEU A 34 12.81 6.13 1.39
C LEU A 34 11.52 5.85 2.19
N GLN A 35 10.92 6.88 2.78
CA GLN A 35 9.64 6.77 3.48
C GLN A 35 8.52 6.32 2.53
N VAL A 36 8.39 6.97 1.36
CA VAL A 36 7.38 6.64 0.35
C VAL A 36 7.54 5.21 -0.17
N ILE A 37 8.77 4.76 -0.43
CA ILE A 37 9.04 3.38 -0.86
C ILE A 37 8.57 2.38 0.21
N GLY A 38 8.78 2.68 1.49
CA GLY A 38 8.27 1.87 2.60
C GLY A 38 6.74 1.74 2.57
N LEU A 39 6.03 2.87 2.48
CA LEU A 39 4.57 2.91 2.41
C LEU A 39 4.02 2.18 1.17
N TYR A 40 4.69 2.32 0.03
CA TYR A 40 4.32 1.63 -1.20
C TYR A 40 4.48 0.11 -1.09
N LYS A 41 5.59 -0.37 -0.50
CA LYS A 41 5.83 -1.81 -0.30
C LYS A 41 4.75 -2.45 0.58
N ASP A 42 4.36 -1.80 1.67
CA ASP A 42 3.26 -2.24 2.53
C ASP A 42 1.93 -2.33 1.75
N CYS A 43 1.56 -1.21 1.10
CA CYS A 43 0.34 -1.14 0.29
C CYS A 43 0.28 -2.24 -0.78
N LYS A 44 1.39 -2.47 -1.50
CA LYS A 44 1.51 -3.53 -2.52
C LYS A 44 1.32 -4.92 -1.90
N ALA A 45 1.89 -5.18 -0.73
CA ALA A 45 1.76 -6.47 -0.06
C ALA A 45 0.30 -6.77 0.31
N ARG A 46 -0.41 -5.79 0.89
CA ARG A 46 -1.83 -5.93 1.24
C ARG A 46 -2.71 -6.10 0.00
N HIS A 47 -2.45 -5.33 -1.06
CA HIS A 47 -3.18 -5.46 -2.32
C HIS A 47 -3.02 -6.85 -2.94
N ASN A 48 -1.79 -7.39 -2.99
CA ASN A 48 -1.55 -8.73 -3.49
C ASN A 48 -2.25 -9.81 -2.64
N ALA A 49 -2.24 -9.66 -1.31
CA ALA A 49 -2.93 -10.58 -0.42
C ALA A 49 -4.45 -10.51 -0.61
N LEU A 50 -5.02 -9.31 -0.82
CA LEU A 50 -6.44 -9.12 -1.11
C LEU A 50 -6.85 -9.80 -2.42
N VAL A 51 -6.09 -9.58 -3.50
CA VAL A 51 -6.32 -10.19 -4.82
C VAL A 51 -6.33 -11.72 -4.72
N ARG A 52 -5.34 -12.30 -4.02
CA ARG A 52 -5.29 -13.75 -3.75
C ARG A 52 -6.47 -14.24 -2.91
N ALA A 53 -6.84 -13.50 -1.87
CA ALA A 53 -7.98 -13.87 -1.02
C ALA A 53 -9.30 -13.90 -1.81
N LEU A 54 -9.41 -13.08 -2.86
CA LEU A 54 -10.59 -13.03 -3.73
C LEU A 54 -10.56 -14.07 -4.87
N GLY A 55 -9.52 -14.90 -4.97
CA GLY A 55 -9.39 -15.94 -6.01
C GLY A 55 -9.15 -15.37 -7.41
N ALA A 56 -8.55 -14.17 -7.49
CA ALA A 56 -8.02 -13.63 -8.72
C ALA A 56 -6.51 -13.91 -8.73
N ASP A 57 -6.08 -14.92 -9.48
CA ASP A 57 -4.68 -15.28 -9.71
C ASP A 57 -4.40 -15.45 -11.21
#